data_AF-A0A507AJV5-F1
#
_entry.id   AF-A0A507AJV5-F1
#
_cell.length_a   1.000
_cell.length_b   1.000
_cell.length_c   1.000
_cell.angle_alpha   90.00
_cell.angle_beta   90.00
_cell.angle_gamma   90.00
#
_symmetry.space_group_name_H-M   'P 1'
#
loop_
_entity.id
_entity.type
_entity.pdbx_description
1 polymer ?
#
loop_
_entity_poly.entity_id
_entity_poly.type
_entity_poly.pdbx_seq_one_letter_code
_entity_poly.pdbx_strand_id
1 'polypeptide(L)'
;MLRGGLPAHFSEPHRAPSQPDAWPSRSILPRAVSRLPHGPTRRRKPRQPGGSDWIVWSGRPKSEDHLIKAWALADNEPSPVPTAFNLQLACRLRLASSLALDRRVPIVDPPRKQAKWQLTARCASHSDSDQQDQDQYQDVLMLRAPDGSNVAETILDIVTAIRELMWDPSHEYSGTVAFYNISPDVFSDFYELVEERPHFHLSYVPSELGGLLSFKMQAPVHNVPGRLMADHMLQQARDMGRSNEITFIGEATMSGKNGVSAKTADETTVSIHRGVNAYETPTLQFRQSDSANLVVLIKLYRNQFRQILVELWSRPSPDQPIAAVTVRLAKPLGDDTVPQERSAWIVTGAPMRLRFEDVLDCPKDPARSDTDFTFSEDFFFHMAREVLRASRLTPPAVKERYRAYLIRHSAEEARLKKKKRLDEEMKRLDKKKRRMQQEEERQEQLRQMGEQMRKMGEEKDEQIRQMRQKDEQKDEQLRQKDEQIHQMDEQIHQLFELVRQMGEQMRQQDE
;
A
#
# COMPACT_ATOMS: atom_id res chain seq x y z
N MET A 1 -32.68 26.80 47.58
CA MET A 1 -31.96 27.75 48.45
C MET A 1 -30.47 27.57 48.22
N LEU A 2 -29.80 28.64 47.74
CA LEU A 2 -28.37 29.04 47.86
C LEU A 2 -27.30 28.00 47.43
N ARG A 3 -26.60 28.09 46.29
CA ARG A 3 -25.64 29.08 45.73
C ARG A 3 -24.46 29.45 46.66
N GLY A 4 -23.24 29.19 46.17
CA GLY A 4 -21.96 29.76 46.62
C GLY A 4 -20.82 28.80 46.22
N GLY A 5 -19.73 29.16 45.57
CA GLY A 5 -19.14 30.44 45.20
C GLY A 5 -17.64 30.18 45.01
N LEU A 6 -17.09 30.47 43.83
CA LEU A 6 -15.65 30.55 43.59
C LEU A 6 -15.04 31.69 44.44
N PRO A 7 -13.71 31.71 44.61
CA PRO A 7 -12.98 32.69 43.80
C PRO A 7 -11.68 32.17 43.20
N ALA A 8 -11.42 32.66 41.99
CA ALA A 8 -10.11 32.73 41.37
C ALA A 8 -9.36 33.97 41.90
N HIS A 9 -8.04 33.85 42.05
CA HIS A 9 -7.00 34.84 41.72
C HIS A 9 -5.71 34.44 42.44
N PHE A 10 -4.65 34.14 41.69
CA PHE A 10 -3.33 34.75 41.92
C PHE A 10 -2.47 34.62 40.67
N SER A 11 -1.95 35.75 40.26
CA SER A 11 -1.18 36.01 39.05
C SER A 11 0.33 35.91 39.32
N GLU A 12 1.12 35.82 38.22
CA GLU A 12 2.54 36.20 38.08
C GLU A 12 3.68 35.26 38.58
N PRO A 13 4.94 35.41 38.06
CA PRO A 13 5.32 35.46 36.64
C PRO A 13 6.64 34.70 36.30
N HIS A 14 6.95 34.64 35.00
CA HIS A 14 8.26 34.53 34.34
C HIS A 14 9.45 33.83 35.04
N ARG A 15 9.88 32.70 34.45
CA ARG A 15 11.30 32.30 34.44
C ARG A 15 11.69 31.78 33.05
N ALA A 16 12.51 32.56 32.35
CA ALA A 16 13.16 32.18 31.10
C ALA A 16 14.18 31.05 31.35
N PRO A 17 14.34 30.08 30.43
CA PRO A 17 15.50 29.21 30.45
C PRO A 17 16.69 29.91 29.79
N SER A 18 17.70 30.18 30.60
CA SER A 18 19.05 30.55 30.20
C SER A 18 19.63 29.53 29.21
N GLN A 19 20.07 30.03 28.05
CA GLN A 19 20.99 29.34 27.15
C GLN A 19 22.29 29.01 27.90
N PRO A 20 22.89 27.82 27.68
CA PRO A 20 24.31 27.66 27.85
C PRO A 20 25.02 27.92 26.53
N ASP A 21 26.03 28.76 26.67
CA ASP A 21 27.01 29.17 25.68
C ASP A 21 27.63 28.02 24.88
N ALA A 22 28.07 28.44 23.70
CA ALA A 22 28.94 27.76 22.77
C ALA A 22 30.24 27.22 23.40
N TRP A 23 31.02 26.57 22.53
CA TRP A 23 32.46 26.25 22.55
C TRP A 23 32.70 24.73 22.38
N PRO A 24 33.80 24.31 21.72
CA PRO A 24 34.15 24.63 20.34
C PRO A 24 34.41 23.34 19.53
N SER A 25 34.40 23.50 18.21
CA SER A 25 34.82 22.50 17.23
C SER A 25 36.23 21.98 17.54
N ARG A 26 36.37 20.67 17.74
CA ARG A 26 37.65 19.95 17.62
C ARG A 26 37.50 18.81 16.62
N SER A 27 37.98 19.09 15.43
CA SER A 27 38.41 18.12 14.42
C SER A 27 39.58 17.30 14.95
N ILE A 28 39.39 15.99 15.11
CA ILE A 28 40.49 15.02 15.22
C ILE A 28 40.14 13.85 14.30
N LEU A 29 40.68 13.91 13.08
CA LEU A 29 40.84 12.76 12.19
C LEU A 29 42.08 11.97 12.64
N PRO A 30 42.03 10.65 12.79
CA PRO A 30 43.24 9.84 12.69
C PRO A 30 43.52 9.54 11.21
N ARG A 31 44.64 10.08 10.72
CA ARG A 31 45.37 9.60 9.55
C ARG A 31 45.68 8.11 9.72
N ALA A 32 45.05 7.25 8.94
CA ALA A 32 45.57 5.92 8.65
C ALA A 32 46.26 5.97 7.29
N VAL A 33 47.58 5.90 7.35
CA VAL A 33 48.48 5.70 6.21
C VAL A 33 48.52 4.20 5.95
N SER A 34 47.98 3.74 4.81
CA SER A 34 48.27 2.41 4.29
C SER A 34 48.57 2.50 2.79
N ARG A 35 49.77 2.01 2.49
CA ARG A 35 50.49 2.05 1.23
C ARG A 35 49.78 1.19 0.18
N LEU A 36 49.57 1.77 -1.00
CA LEU A 36 49.38 1.03 -2.26
C LEU A 36 50.74 0.57 -2.79
N PRO A 37 50.88 -0.65 -3.33
CA PRO A 37 51.95 -0.97 -4.26
C PRO A 37 51.50 -0.69 -5.70
N HIS A 38 52.37 0.03 -6.42
CA HIS A 38 52.31 0.29 -7.85
C HIS A 38 52.41 -0.99 -8.70
N GLY A 39 51.68 -1.03 -9.81
CA GLY A 39 51.85 -1.97 -10.91
C GLY A 39 51.16 -1.44 -12.19
N PRO A 40 51.72 -1.66 -13.40
CA PRO A 40 51.82 -0.60 -14.41
C PRO A 40 50.70 -0.57 -15.46
N THR A 41 50.46 0.66 -15.95
CA THR A 41 49.64 1.03 -17.09
C THR A 41 50.24 0.55 -18.41
N ARG A 42 49.47 -0.21 -19.19
CA ARG A 42 49.69 -0.40 -20.64
C ARG A 42 48.56 0.24 -21.43
N ARG A 43 48.86 1.41 -22.01
CA ARG A 43 48.11 2.06 -23.09
C ARG A 43 48.13 1.16 -24.34
N ARG A 44 46.95 0.89 -24.92
CA ARG A 44 46.78 0.69 -26.36
C ARG A 44 45.47 1.31 -26.82
N LYS A 45 45.58 2.38 -27.63
CA LYS A 45 44.54 2.82 -28.58
C LYS A 45 44.46 1.79 -29.73
N PRO A 46 43.30 1.63 -30.34
CA PRO A 46 43.19 1.71 -31.80
C PRO A 46 42.09 2.71 -32.18
N ARG A 47 42.40 3.74 -32.98
CA ARG A 47 42.27 3.78 -34.45
C ARG A 47 40.82 3.65 -34.93
N GLN A 48 40.24 4.80 -35.27
CA GLN A 48 39.19 4.94 -36.28
C GLN A 48 39.68 4.42 -37.64
N PRO A 49 38.74 3.98 -38.48
CA PRO A 49 38.53 4.55 -39.81
C PRO A 49 37.08 5.03 -39.92
N GLY A 50 36.80 6.19 -40.54
CA GLY A 50 36.75 6.37 -41.99
C GLY A 50 35.36 5.97 -42.48
N GLY A 51 34.48 6.93 -42.78
CA GLY A 51 34.21 7.35 -44.17
C GLY A 51 33.15 6.42 -44.77
N SER A 52 31.89 6.87 -44.81
CA SER A 52 31.21 7.42 -46.00
C SER A 52 30.35 6.36 -46.68
N ASP A 53 29.03 6.55 -46.71
CA ASP A 53 28.28 6.79 -47.96
C ASP A 53 26.78 6.49 -47.80
N TRP A 54 26.00 7.46 -48.27
CA TRP A 54 24.58 7.37 -48.53
C TRP A 54 24.35 6.61 -49.82
N ILE A 55 23.41 5.66 -49.84
CA ILE A 55 22.78 5.21 -51.09
C ILE A 55 21.26 5.20 -50.89
N VAL A 56 20.64 6.18 -51.52
CA VAL A 56 19.23 6.21 -51.91
C VAL A 56 19.09 5.27 -53.12
N TRP A 57 18.13 4.35 -53.09
CA TRP A 57 17.64 3.71 -54.32
C TRP A 57 16.11 3.75 -54.37
N SER A 58 15.64 4.70 -55.18
CA SER A 58 14.32 4.76 -55.76
C SER A 58 14.27 3.89 -57.02
N GLY A 59 13.21 3.08 -57.20
CA GLY A 59 12.95 2.46 -58.49
C GLY A 59 11.88 1.39 -58.48
N ARG A 60 10.63 1.76 -58.78
CA ARG A 60 9.70 0.87 -59.51
C ARG A 60 10.15 0.81 -60.98
N PRO A 61 9.88 -0.27 -61.73
CA PRO A 61 8.64 -0.25 -62.53
C PRO A 61 7.90 -1.60 -62.66
N LYS A 62 6.62 -1.42 -63.00
CA LYS A 62 5.60 -2.27 -63.64
C LYS A 62 6.06 -3.55 -64.36
N SER A 63 5.28 -4.63 -64.24
CA SER A 63 4.40 -5.12 -65.33
C SER A 63 3.52 -6.29 -64.89
N GLU A 64 2.33 -6.35 -65.49
CA GLU A 64 1.28 -7.36 -65.39
C GLU A 64 1.64 -8.69 -66.08
N ASP A 65 0.80 -9.69 -65.79
CA ASP A 65 0.49 -10.92 -66.54
C ASP A 65 1.51 -12.07 -66.58
N HIS A 66 1.16 -13.17 -65.89
CA HIS A 66 0.68 -14.39 -66.57
C HIS A 66 0.03 -15.39 -65.60
N LEU A 67 -1.24 -15.69 -65.88
CA LEU A 67 -1.96 -16.91 -65.48
C LEU A 67 -1.33 -18.15 -66.13
N ILE A 68 -1.39 -19.31 -65.44
CA ILE A 68 -1.99 -20.60 -65.88
C ILE A 68 -1.41 -21.81 -65.10
N LYS A 69 -2.31 -22.52 -64.38
CA LYS A 69 -2.51 -24.00 -64.19
C LYS A 69 -1.31 -24.90 -63.83
N ALA A 70 -1.40 -25.99 -63.05
CA ALA A 70 -2.44 -26.67 -62.26
C ALA A 70 -1.81 -27.91 -61.58
N TRP A 71 -2.61 -28.57 -60.72
CA TRP A 71 -2.49 -29.94 -60.15
C TRP A 71 -1.55 -30.14 -58.96
N ALA A 72 -1.76 -31.09 -58.04
CA ALA A 72 -2.89 -31.88 -57.53
C ALA A 72 -2.26 -32.86 -56.50
N LEU A 73 -3.00 -33.19 -55.43
CA LEU A 73 -2.78 -34.33 -54.52
C LEU A 73 -1.52 -34.33 -53.63
N ALA A 74 -1.73 -34.12 -52.32
CA ALA A 74 -1.15 -34.96 -51.28
C ALA A 74 -1.97 -34.84 -49.99
N ASP A 75 -2.74 -35.88 -49.70
CA ASP A 75 -3.20 -36.23 -48.36
C ASP A 75 -1.98 -36.47 -47.45
N ASN A 76 -1.96 -35.90 -46.25
CA ASN A 76 -1.81 -36.64 -44.97
C ASN A 76 -1.51 -35.71 -43.77
N GLU A 77 -2.15 -36.08 -42.66
CA GLU A 77 -1.98 -35.66 -41.27
C GLU A 77 -2.75 -34.42 -40.75
N PRO A 78 -3.72 -34.61 -39.81
CA PRO A 78 -4.33 -33.53 -39.07
C PRO A 78 -3.41 -33.13 -37.90
N SER A 79 -2.83 -31.93 -37.97
CA SER A 79 -2.27 -31.24 -36.81
C SER A 79 -3.39 -30.88 -35.81
N PRO A 80 -3.17 -31.02 -34.49
CA PRO A 80 -4.22 -30.81 -33.50
C PRO A 80 -4.38 -29.32 -33.11
N VAL A 81 -5.63 -28.84 -33.21
CA VAL A 81 -6.27 -27.75 -32.43
C VAL A 81 -5.87 -26.30 -32.81
N PRO A 82 -6.84 -25.46 -33.26
CA PRO A 82 -7.78 -24.77 -32.35
C PRO A 82 -9.28 -25.01 -32.66
N THR A 83 -9.63 -26.10 -33.33
CA THR A 83 -11.02 -26.37 -33.74
C THR A 83 -11.93 -26.78 -32.57
N ALA A 84 -11.39 -27.48 -31.57
CA ALA A 84 -12.17 -28.00 -30.44
C ALA A 84 -12.72 -26.89 -29.53
N PHE A 85 -11.93 -25.84 -29.25
CA PHE A 85 -12.37 -24.69 -28.46
C PHE A 85 -13.46 -23.90 -29.18
N ASN A 86 -13.29 -23.63 -30.48
CA ASN A 86 -14.28 -22.92 -31.29
C ASN A 86 -15.60 -23.71 -31.43
N LEU A 87 -15.54 -25.05 -31.54
CA LEU A 87 -16.72 -25.91 -31.52
C LEU A 87 -17.41 -25.95 -30.15
N GLN A 88 -16.64 -26.03 -29.06
CA GLN A 88 -17.19 -26.05 -27.70
C GLN A 88 -17.81 -24.70 -27.34
N LEU A 89 -17.19 -23.59 -27.73
CA LEU A 89 -17.72 -22.24 -27.60
C LEU A 89 -18.97 -22.07 -28.47
N ALA A 90 -18.95 -22.50 -29.73
CA ALA A 90 -20.14 -22.46 -30.60
C ALA A 90 -21.31 -23.27 -30.02
N CYS A 91 -21.05 -24.46 -29.48
CA CYS A 91 -22.07 -25.28 -28.82
C CYS A 91 -22.62 -24.63 -27.53
N ARG A 92 -21.74 -24.03 -26.73
CA ARG A 92 -22.13 -23.33 -25.49
C ARG A 92 -22.88 -22.03 -25.77
N LEU A 93 -22.48 -21.27 -26.79
CA LEU A 93 -23.20 -20.07 -27.25
C LEU A 93 -24.57 -20.41 -27.82
N ARG A 94 -24.69 -21.53 -28.54
CA ARG A 94 -25.97 -22.04 -29.05
C ARG A 94 -26.91 -22.47 -27.91
N LEU A 95 -26.36 -23.06 -26.84
CA LEU A 95 -27.10 -23.41 -25.63
C LEU A 95 -27.50 -22.17 -24.81
N ALA A 96 -26.59 -21.22 -24.59
CA ALA A 96 -26.87 -19.97 -23.88
C ALA A 96 -27.95 -19.14 -24.59
N SER A 97 -27.86 -19.02 -25.93
CA SER A 97 -28.89 -18.35 -26.74
C SER A 97 -30.25 -19.04 -26.65
N SER A 98 -30.27 -20.38 -26.53
CA SER A 98 -31.51 -21.14 -26.35
C SER A 98 -32.10 -21.01 -24.95
N LEU A 99 -31.28 -20.82 -23.92
CA LEU A 99 -31.71 -20.72 -22.51
C LEU A 99 -32.13 -19.30 -22.12
N ALA A 100 -31.55 -18.26 -22.73
CA ALA A 100 -31.97 -16.87 -22.53
C ALA A 100 -33.41 -16.61 -22.99
N LEU A 101 -33.87 -17.35 -24.01
CA LEU A 101 -35.24 -17.28 -24.54
C LEU A 101 -36.30 -17.92 -23.63
N ASP A 102 -35.91 -18.76 -22.66
CA ASP A 102 -36.85 -19.62 -21.90
C ASP A 102 -37.24 -19.04 -20.53
N ARG A 103 -36.71 -17.87 -20.15
CA ARG A 103 -36.83 -17.32 -18.77
C ARG A 103 -37.77 -16.13 -18.56
N ARG A 104 -38.61 -15.73 -19.52
CA ARG A 104 -39.61 -14.66 -19.29
C ARG A 104 -41.00 -14.96 -19.89
N VAL A 105 -41.98 -15.14 -18.98
CA VAL A 105 -43.46 -14.93 -19.11
C VAL A 105 -44.28 -16.03 -19.83
N PRO A 106 -45.50 -16.38 -19.33
CA PRO A 106 -46.28 -17.51 -19.84
C PRO A 106 -46.97 -17.24 -21.17
N ILE A 107 -47.05 -18.34 -21.93
CA ILE A 107 -47.64 -18.63 -23.23
C ILE A 107 -48.88 -17.78 -23.59
N VAL A 108 -48.73 -16.94 -24.62
CA VAL A 108 -49.72 -16.73 -25.67
C VAL A 108 -48.96 -16.77 -27.00
N ASP A 109 -49.24 -17.77 -27.83
CA ASP A 109 -48.58 -18.02 -29.12
C ASP A 109 -48.94 -16.94 -30.17
N PRO A 110 -47.93 -16.36 -30.86
CA PRO A 110 -48.02 -16.17 -32.30
C PRO A 110 -46.72 -16.65 -33.03
N PRO A 111 -46.64 -16.59 -34.37
CA PRO A 111 -46.00 -17.65 -35.16
C PRO A 111 -44.48 -17.66 -35.02
N ARG A 112 -43.95 -18.83 -34.68
CA ARG A 112 -42.52 -19.16 -34.65
C ARG A 112 -41.85 -18.89 -36.00
N LYS A 113 -41.16 -17.76 -36.12
CA LYS A 113 -39.98 -17.65 -36.99
C LYS A 113 -38.76 -18.04 -36.16
N GLN A 114 -38.24 -19.24 -36.37
CA GLN A 114 -36.95 -19.64 -35.81
C GLN A 114 -35.88 -18.68 -36.35
N ALA A 115 -35.31 -17.84 -35.48
CA ALA A 115 -34.14 -17.04 -35.81
C ALA A 115 -32.98 -17.99 -36.13
N LYS A 116 -32.58 -18.03 -37.40
CA LYS A 116 -31.52 -18.90 -37.91
C LYS A 116 -30.18 -18.19 -37.70
N TRP A 117 -29.50 -18.51 -36.61
CA TRP A 117 -28.16 -17.98 -36.33
C TRP A 117 -27.13 -18.58 -37.30
N GLN A 118 -26.50 -17.74 -38.13
CA GLN A 118 -25.34 -18.12 -38.93
C GLN A 118 -24.05 -17.72 -38.20
N LEU A 119 -23.43 -18.68 -37.52
CA LEU A 119 -22.08 -18.50 -36.98
C LEU A 119 -21.08 -18.63 -38.14
N THR A 120 -20.51 -17.53 -38.59
CA THR A 120 -19.50 -17.55 -39.66
C THR A 120 -18.13 -17.28 -39.05
N ALA A 121 -17.49 -18.31 -38.51
CA ALA A 121 -16.11 -18.22 -38.05
C ALA A 121 -15.18 -18.25 -39.28
N ARG A 122 -14.73 -17.07 -39.75
CA ARG A 122 -13.69 -16.99 -40.79
C ARG A 122 -12.31 -17.01 -40.12
N CYS A 123 -11.66 -18.17 -40.14
CA CYS A 123 -10.21 -18.23 -39.95
C CYS A 123 -9.55 -17.87 -41.29
N ALA A 124 -8.91 -16.71 -41.37
CA ALA A 124 -8.19 -16.32 -42.58
C ALA A 124 -6.84 -17.07 -42.65
N SER A 125 -6.74 -18.08 -43.52
CA SER A 125 -5.48 -18.72 -43.86
C SER A 125 -4.87 -18.05 -45.10
N HIS A 126 -3.90 -17.16 -44.92
CA HIS A 126 -3.16 -16.51 -46.01
C HIS A 126 -1.64 -16.64 -45.81
N SER A 127 -0.94 -16.73 -46.93
CA SER A 127 0.45 -17.18 -47.15
C SER A 127 1.56 -16.50 -46.34
N ASP A 128 2.63 -17.27 -46.10
CA ASP A 128 3.73 -17.16 -45.12
C ASP A 128 4.64 -15.91 -45.10
N SER A 129 4.33 -14.78 -45.76
CA SER A 129 5.31 -13.68 -45.87
C SER A 129 5.14 -12.49 -44.92
N ASP A 130 4.03 -12.35 -44.18
CA ASP A 130 3.77 -11.19 -43.30
C ASP A 130 3.26 -11.60 -41.89
N GLN A 131 4.00 -12.46 -41.20
CA GLN A 131 3.59 -13.05 -39.91
C GLN A 131 3.55 -12.07 -38.72
N GLN A 132 4.13 -10.86 -38.81
CA GLN A 132 4.15 -9.93 -37.65
C GLN A 132 2.84 -9.17 -37.40
N ASP A 133 1.98 -8.99 -38.42
CA ASP A 133 0.70 -8.29 -38.26
C ASP A 133 -0.51 -9.26 -38.17
N GLN A 134 -0.33 -10.55 -38.49
CA GLN A 134 -1.42 -11.54 -38.45
C GLN A 134 -1.87 -11.92 -37.05
N ASP A 135 -1.01 -11.78 -36.04
CA ASP A 135 -1.35 -12.11 -34.64
C ASP A 135 -2.41 -11.15 -34.04
N GLN A 136 -2.61 -9.95 -34.61
CA GLN A 136 -3.58 -8.99 -34.06
C GLN A 136 -5.05 -9.40 -34.28
N TYR A 137 -5.34 -10.24 -35.28
CA TYR A 137 -6.71 -10.62 -35.63
C TYR A 137 -7.09 -12.05 -35.22
N GLN A 138 -6.16 -12.85 -34.70
CA GLN A 138 -6.42 -14.25 -34.32
C GLN A 138 -7.42 -14.38 -33.16
N ASP A 139 -7.59 -13.33 -32.37
CA ASP A 139 -8.47 -13.32 -31.19
C ASP A 139 -9.78 -12.51 -31.39
N VAL A 140 -10.17 -12.19 -32.63
CA VAL A 140 -11.41 -11.44 -32.89
C VAL A 140 -12.57 -12.39 -33.21
N LEU A 141 -13.52 -12.53 -32.30
CA LEU A 141 -14.80 -13.20 -32.55
C LEU A 141 -15.79 -12.21 -33.20
N MET A 142 -15.90 -12.24 -34.52
CA MET A 142 -16.88 -11.43 -35.25
C MET A 142 -18.26 -12.10 -35.31
N LEU A 143 -19.28 -11.40 -34.84
CA LEU A 143 -20.68 -11.79 -34.84
C LEU A 143 -21.50 -10.78 -35.64
N ARG A 144 -22.55 -11.23 -36.30
CA ARG A 144 -23.54 -10.31 -36.88
C ARG A 144 -24.43 -9.79 -35.77
N ALA A 145 -24.76 -8.51 -35.79
CA ALA A 145 -25.81 -7.97 -34.92
C ALA A 145 -27.12 -8.78 -35.11
N PRO A 146 -27.80 -9.18 -34.03
CA PRO A 146 -29.09 -9.83 -34.14
C PRO A 146 -30.11 -8.89 -34.79
N ASP A 147 -30.97 -9.42 -35.65
CA ASP A 147 -32.07 -8.65 -36.23
C ASP A 147 -33.23 -8.55 -35.20
N GLY A 148 -33.80 -7.38 -34.94
CA GLY A 148 -34.95 -7.21 -34.03
C GLY A 148 -35.01 -5.86 -33.31
N SER A 149 -35.96 -5.69 -32.39
CA SER A 149 -36.12 -4.45 -31.58
C SER A 149 -35.19 -4.38 -30.36
N ASN A 150 -34.62 -5.50 -29.91
CA ASN A 150 -33.83 -5.59 -28.67
C ASN A 150 -32.37 -5.95 -28.94
N VAL A 151 -31.79 -5.35 -29.99
CA VAL A 151 -30.42 -5.66 -30.44
C VAL A 151 -29.39 -5.39 -29.33
N ALA A 152 -29.51 -4.24 -28.66
CA ALA A 152 -28.61 -3.81 -27.59
C ALA A 152 -28.61 -4.78 -26.40
N GLU A 153 -29.78 -5.11 -25.85
CA GLU A 153 -29.92 -6.09 -24.75
C GLU A 153 -29.35 -7.46 -25.14
N THR A 154 -29.62 -7.92 -26.37
CA THR A 154 -29.13 -9.21 -26.84
C THR A 154 -27.61 -9.23 -26.95
N ILE A 155 -26.99 -8.15 -27.44
CA ILE A 155 -25.53 -8.02 -27.48
C ILE A 155 -24.97 -8.05 -26.06
N LEU A 156 -25.60 -7.35 -25.11
CA LEU A 156 -25.15 -7.31 -23.72
C LEU A 156 -25.22 -8.71 -23.08
N ASP A 157 -26.30 -9.45 -23.31
CA ASP A 157 -26.47 -10.82 -22.84
C ASP A 157 -25.41 -11.75 -23.45
N ILE A 158 -25.10 -11.62 -24.74
CA ILE A 158 -24.05 -12.41 -25.40
C ILE A 158 -22.67 -12.08 -24.81
N VAL A 159 -22.33 -10.80 -24.66
CA VAL A 159 -21.05 -10.38 -24.08
C VAL A 159 -20.93 -10.83 -22.63
N THR A 160 -22.03 -10.74 -21.86
CA THR A 160 -22.07 -11.21 -20.47
C THR A 160 -21.93 -12.72 -20.38
N ALA A 161 -22.60 -13.48 -21.24
CA ALA A 161 -22.49 -14.93 -21.29
C ALA A 161 -21.09 -15.38 -21.74
N ILE A 162 -20.52 -14.73 -22.76
CA ILE A 162 -19.13 -14.95 -23.19
C ILE A 162 -18.19 -14.67 -22.03
N ARG A 163 -18.39 -13.56 -21.31
CA ARG A 163 -17.63 -13.25 -20.11
C ARG A 163 -17.78 -14.35 -19.07
N GLU A 164 -18.97 -14.73 -18.65
CA GLU A 164 -19.19 -15.75 -17.61
C GLU A 164 -18.61 -17.11 -17.99
N LEU A 165 -18.71 -17.48 -19.28
CA LEU A 165 -18.12 -18.69 -19.82
C LEU A 165 -16.59 -18.66 -19.85
N MET A 166 -16.00 -17.47 -20.02
CA MET A 166 -14.54 -17.26 -20.10
C MET A 166 -13.93 -16.75 -18.79
N TRP A 167 -14.75 -16.38 -17.82
CA TRP A 167 -14.34 -15.97 -16.48
C TRP A 167 -14.11 -17.17 -15.56
N ASP A 168 -14.01 -18.38 -16.12
CA ASP A 168 -13.31 -19.44 -15.41
C ASP A 168 -11.91 -18.89 -15.07
N PRO A 169 -11.53 -18.78 -13.78
CA PRO A 169 -10.22 -18.26 -13.37
C PRO A 169 -9.06 -19.04 -14.00
N SER A 170 -9.33 -20.25 -14.51
CA SER A 170 -8.37 -21.05 -15.25
C SER A 170 -8.28 -20.73 -16.75
N HIS A 171 -9.24 -19.99 -17.33
CA HIS A 171 -9.36 -19.68 -18.75
C HIS A 171 -9.52 -18.17 -19.05
N GLU A 172 -8.61 -17.31 -18.57
CA GLU A 172 -8.53 -15.84 -18.89
C GLU A 172 -8.53 -15.39 -20.39
N TYR A 173 -9.58 -15.58 -21.18
CA TYR A 173 -9.57 -15.20 -22.60
C TYR A 173 -9.39 -13.68 -22.77
N SER A 174 -8.39 -13.29 -23.56
CA SER A 174 -8.04 -11.91 -23.88
C SER A 174 -8.29 -11.61 -25.35
N GLY A 175 -9.51 -11.85 -25.82
CA GLY A 175 -9.87 -11.56 -27.20
C GLY A 175 -10.86 -10.42 -27.32
N THR A 176 -11.16 -10.12 -28.58
CA THR A 176 -12.10 -9.06 -28.95
C THR A 176 -13.36 -9.72 -29.48
N VAL A 177 -14.52 -9.44 -28.88
CA VAL A 177 -15.80 -9.80 -29.49
C VAL A 177 -16.27 -8.60 -30.27
N ALA A 178 -16.62 -8.75 -31.54
CA ALA A 178 -17.08 -7.64 -32.37
C ALA A 178 -18.39 -7.97 -33.04
N PHE A 179 -19.32 -7.01 -33.05
CA PHE A 179 -20.60 -7.08 -33.72
C PHE A 179 -20.61 -6.11 -34.89
N TYR A 180 -20.88 -6.60 -36.09
CA TYR A 180 -21.03 -5.77 -37.29
C TYR A 180 -22.51 -5.56 -37.64
N ASN A 181 -22.79 -4.55 -38.46
CA ASN A 181 -24.15 -4.10 -38.82
C ASN A 181 -24.90 -3.43 -37.64
N ILE A 182 -24.18 -2.67 -36.80
CA ILE A 182 -24.74 -1.93 -35.66
C ILE A 182 -25.05 -0.50 -36.07
N SER A 183 -26.33 -0.11 -36.04
CA SER A 183 -26.71 1.28 -36.28
C SER A 183 -26.24 2.21 -35.13
N PRO A 184 -26.05 3.50 -35.39
CA PRO A 184 -25.73 4.47 -34.35
C PRO A 184 -26.75 4.49 -33.20
N ASP A 185 -28.03 4.32 -33.50
CA ASP A 185 -29.11 4.28 -32.50
C ASP A 185 -28.95 3.07 -31.57
N VAL A 186 -28.70 1.88 -32.12
CA VAL A 186 -28.46 0.66 -31.32
C VAL A 186 -27.21 0.80 -30.46
N PHE A 187 -26.17 1.45 -30.98
CA PHE A 187 -24.98 1.75 -30.17
C PHE A 187 -25.31 2.70 -29.01
N SER A 188 -26.10 3.75 -29.25
CA SER A 188 -26.54 4.68 -28.20
C SER A 188 -27.32 3.96 -27.10
N ASP A 189 -28.31 3.15 -27.48
CA ASP A 189 -29.12 2.35 -26.54
C ASP A 189 -28.24 1.38 -25.74
N PHE A 190 -27.30 0.71 -26.43
CA PHE A 190 -26.35 -0.20 -25.79
C PHE A 190 -25.46 0.52 -24.79
N TYR A 191 -25.02 1.74 -25.13
CA TYR A 191 -24.15 2.54 -24.29
C TYR A 191 -24.81 2.93 -22.97
N GLU A 192 -26.08 3.35 -23.03
CA GLU A 192 -26.89 3.63 -21.84
C GLU A 192 -27.09 2.37 -20.97
N LEU A 193 -27.30 1.20 -21.59
CA LEU A 193 -27.43 -0.08 -20.87
C LEU A 193 -26.15 -0.52 -20.17
N VAL A 194 -24.98 -0.22 -20.74
CA VAL A 194 -23.67 -0.61 -20.20
C VAL A 194 -23.19 0.33 -19.09
N GLU A 195 -23.76 1.53 -18.98
CA GLU A 195 -23.34 2.53 -17.99
C GLU A 195 -23.35 1.98 -16.55
N GLU A 196 -24.22 0.99 -16.26
CA GLU A 196 -24.30 0.32 -14.96
C GLU A 196 -23.24 -0.80 -14.72
N ARG A 197 -22.49 -1.26 -15.73
CA ARG A 197 -21.57 -2.41 -15.61
C ARG A 197 -20.42 -2.43 -16.63
N PRO A 198 -19.15 -2.31 -16.21
CA PRO A 198 -18.05 -2.78 -17.07
C PRO A 198 -16.96 -3.57 -16.37
N HIS A 199 -16.42 -4.49 -17.15
CA HIS A 199 -15.05 -5.00 -17.04
C HIS A 199 -14.46 -5.21 -18.45
N PHE A 200 -14.97 -4.50 -19.47
CA PHE A 200 -14.60 -4.68 -20.88
C PHE A 200 -14.43 -3.34 -21.57
N HIS A 201 -13.52 -3.27 -22.53
CA HIS A 201 -13.27 -2.05 -23.28
C HIS A 201 -14.13 -1.96 -24.53
N LEU A 202 -14.98 -0.93 -24.59
CA LEU A 202 -15.95 -0.74 -25.67
C LEU A 202 -15.42 0.23 -26.72
N SER A 203 -15.48 -0.15 -28.00
CA SER A 203 -15.21 0.75 -29.12
C SER A 203 -16.25 0.60 -30.22
N TYR A 204 -16.69 1.71 -30.80
CA TYR A 204 -17.61 1.74 -31.93
C TYR A 204 -16.97 2.48 -33.11
N VAL A 205 -16.98 1.84 -34.27
CA VAL A 205 -16.48 2.41 -35.52
C VAL A 205 -17.64 2.50 -36.51
N PRO A 206 -18.13 3.71 -36.85
CA PRO A 206 -19.20 3.86 -37.84
C PRO A 206 -18.72 3.39 -39.22
N SER A 207 -19.63 2.78 -39.98
CA SER A 207 -19.37 2.23 -41.32
C SER A 207 -20.64 2.29 -42.16
N GLU A 208 -20.49 2.44 -43.48
CA GLU A 208 -21.60 2.46 -44.45
C GLU A 208 -22.38 1.13 -44.49
N LEU A 209 -21.74 0.02 -44.07
CA LEU A 209 -22.35 -1.32 -44.00
C LEU A 209 -22.96 -1.60 -42.61
N GLY A 210 -23.21 -0.55 -41.84
CA GLY A 210 -23.54 -0.59 -40.42
C GLY A 210 -22.27 -0.67 -39.57
N GLY A 211 -22.23 0.07 -38.46
CA GLY A 211 -21.06 0.22 -37.62
C GLY A 211 -20.57 -1.09 -37.00
N LEU A 212 -19.32 -1.07 -36.54
CA LEU A 212 -18.65 -2.15 -35.85
C LEU A 212 -18.56 -1.82 -34.36
N LEU A 213 -19.26 -2.56 -33.52
CA LEU A 213 -19.17 -2.48 -32.07
C LEU A 213 -18.23 -3.56 -31.57
N SER A 214 -17.11 -3.21 -30.95
CA SER A 214 -16.14 -4.18 -30.44
C SER A 214 -15.90 -4.06 -28.94
N PHE A 215 -15.75 -5.23 -28.33
CA PHE A 215 -15.56 -5.47 -26.91
C PHE A 215 -14.21 -6.12 -26.73
N LYS A 216 -13.23 -5.37 -26.27
CA LYS A 216 -11.93 -5.92 -25.91
C LYS A 216 -11.99 -6.37 -24.46
N MET A 217 -11.94 -7.69 -24.27
CA MET A 217 -11.90 -8.29 -22.94
C MET A 217 -10.53 -7.99 -22.33
N GLN A 218 -10.48 -7.20 -21.25
CA GLN A 218 -9.22 -6.93 -20.59
C GLN A 218 -8.68 -8.25 -20.01
N ALA A 219 -7.53 -8.68 -20.52
CA ALA A 219 -6.80 -9.78 -19.89
C ALA A 219 -6.46 -9.37 -18.45
N PRO A 220 -6.60 -10.23 -17.43
CA PRO A 220 -6.26 -9.87 -16.06
C PRO A 220 -4.83 -9.31 -15.89
N VAL A 221 -3.89 -9.75 -16.75
CA VAL A 221 -2.51 -9.22 -16.79
C VAL A 221 -2.42 -7.72 -17.06
N HIS A 222 -3.38 -7.15 -17.78
CA HIS A 222 -3.44 -5.73 -18.11
C HIS A 222 -3.76 -4.88 -16.86
N ASN A 223 -4.54 -5.41 -15.92
CA ASN A 223 -4.98 -4.65 -14.74
C ASN A 223 -3.97 -4.74 -13.58
N VAL A 224 -3.08 -5.74 -13.61
CA VAL A 224 -2.05 -5.94 -12.58
C VAL A 224 -1.14 -4.71 -12.37
N PRO A 225 -0.51 -4.13 -13.40
CA PRO A 225 0.32 -2.94 -13.25
C PRO A 225 -0.40 -1.77 -12.61
N GLY A 226 -1.57 -1.43 -13.13
CA GLY A 226 -2.29 -0.25 -12.70
C GLY A 226 -2.85 -0.41 -11.29
N ARG A 227 -3.29 -1.61 -10.91
CA ARG A 227 -3.66 -1.93 -9.54
C ARG A 227 -2.48 -1.79 -8.59
N LEU A 228 -1.30 -2.31 -8.94
CA LEU A 228 -0.10 -2.18 -8.09
C LEU A 228 0.32 -0.72 -7.93
N MET A 229 0.26 0.08 -8.99
CA MET A 229 0.54 1.53 -8.91
C MET A 229 -0.46 2.23 -8.00
N ALA A 230 -1.75 1.93 -8.16
CA ALA A 230 -2.80 2.49 -7.32
C ALA A 230 -2.62 2.11 -5.84
N ASP A 231 -2.37 0.84 -5.54
CA ASP A 231 -2.13 0.33 -4.18
C ASP A 231 -0.89 1.00 -3.55
N HIS A 232 0.19 1.19 -4.33
CA HIS A 232 1.41 1.85 -3.86
C HIS A 232 1.22 3.34 -3.59
N MET A 233 0.43 4.04 -4.42
CA MET A 233 0.05 5.43 -4.17
C MET A 233 -0.84 5.57 -2.94
N LEU A 234 -1.83 4.68 -2.77
CA LEU A 234 -2.68 4.63 -1.59
C LEU A 234 -1.86 4.41 -0.32
N GLN A 235 -0.84 3.56 -0.37
CA GLN A 235 0.06 3.34 0.76
C GLN A 235 0.87 4.60 1.08
N GLN A 236 1.47 5.25 0.08
CA GLN A 236 2.18 6.52 0.30
C GLN A 236 1.26 7.61 0.88
N ALA A 237 0.01 7.68 0.43
CA ALA A 237 -0.96 8.61 0.99
C ALA A 237 -1.36 8.29 2.43
N ARG A 238 -1.45 7.00 2.80
CA ARG A 238 -1.63 6.61 4.21
C ARG A 238 -0.45 7.05 5.06
N ASP A 239 0.77 6.90 4.55
CA ASP A 239 1.98 7.33 5.24
C ASP A 239 2.02 8.85 5.43
N MET A 240 1.41 9.62 4.51
CA MET A 240 1.18 11.08 4.63
C MET A 240 -0.05 11.46 5.49
N GLY A 241 -0.80 10.50 6.05
CA GLY A 241 -2.03 10.77 6.80
C GLY A 241 -3.21 11.26 5.95
N ARG A 242 -3.18 10.98 4.64
CA ARG A 242 -4.18 11.38 3.62
C ARG A 242 -5.08 10.22 3.17
N SER A 243 -5.16 9.14 3.95
CA SER A 243 -5.90 7.92 3.59
C SER A 243 -7.37 8.14 3.27
N ASN A 244 -7.98 9.17 3.85
CA ASN A 244 -9.40 9.49 3.70
C ASN A 244 -9.68 10.42 2.50
N GLU A 245 -8.62 10.94 1.86
CA GLU A 245 -8.69 11.88 0.74
C GLU A 245 -8.51 11.19 -0.61
N ILE A 246 -7.96 9.97 -0.60
CA ILE A 246 -7.83 9.12 -1.79
C ILE A 246 -8.83 7.98 -1.71
N THR A 247 -9.72 7.91 -2.68
CA THR A 247 -10.63 6.77 -2.81
C THR A 247 -10.24 6.01 -4.05
N PHE A 248 -9.94 4.72 -3.90
CA PHE A 248 -9.91 3.83 -5.06
C PHE A 248 -11.33 3.69 -5.56
N ILE A 249 -11.60 4.22 -6.73
CA ILE A 249 -12.84 3.95 -7.43
C ILE A 249 -12.47 2.88 -8.44
N GLY A 250 -13.18 1.76 -8.40
CA GLY A 250 -12.83 0.57 -9.20
C GLY A 250 -12.78 0.82 -10.70
N GLU A 251 -12.71 -0.27 -11.47
CA GLU A 251 -12.79 -0.22 -12.94
C GLU A 251 -14.09 0.50 -13.36
N ALA A 252 -13.97 1.74 -13.83
CA ALA A 252 -15.10 2.62 -14.14
C ALA A 252 -15.47 2.57 -15.63
N THR A 253 -16.76 2.61 -15.92
CA THR A 253 -17.36 2.57 -17.27
C THR A 253 -17.20 3.87 -17.99
N MET A 254 -16.93 3.80 -19.30
CA MET A 254 -16.95 4.98 -20.16
C MET A 254 -18.40 5.44 -20.41
N SER A 255 -18.64 6.74 -20.24
CA SER A 255 -19.79 7.49 -20.77
C SER A 255 -19.29 8.80 -21.39
N GLY A 256 -19.11 8.84 -22.71
CA GLY A 256 -18.59 9.97 -23.47
C GLY A 256 -19.61 10.44 -24.50
N LYS A 257 -20.13 11.66 -24.33
CA LYS A 257 -21.13 12.27 -25.22
C LYS A 257 -20.59 12.72 -26.58
N ASN A 258 -19.27 12.74 -26.81
CA ASN A 258 -18.70 13.33 -28.02
C ASN A 258 -17.74 12.36 -28.72
N GLY A 259 -18.23 11.74 -29.80
CA GLY A 259 -17.55 10.72 -30.59
C GLY A 259 -16.33 11.23 -31.36
N VAL A 260 -15.15 11.12 -30.75
CA VAL A 260 -13.87 11.11 -31.47
C VAL A 260 -13.06 9.90 -31.00
N SER A 261 -13.03 8.89 -31.86
CA SER A 261 -12.28 7.65 -31.69
C SER A 261 -10.77 7.91 -31.79
N ALA A 262 -10.04 7.70 -30.70
CA ALA A 262 -8.60 7.52 -30.72
C ALA A 262 -8.29 6.02 -30.83
N LYS A 263 -7.66 5.61 -31.93
CA LYS A 263 -7.05 4.27 -32.05
C LYS A 263 -5.90 4.15 -31.04
N THR A 264 -5.93 3.16 -30.16
CA THR A 264 -4.77 2.76 -29.36
C THR A 264 -4.63 1.24 -29.26
N ALA A 265 -3.38 0.78 -29.20
CA ALA A 265 -2.98 -0.63 -29.17
C ALA A 265 -3.28 -1.27 -27.79
N ASP A 266 -2.71 -2.44 -27.47
CA ASP A 266 -2.80 -3.17 -26.18
C ASP A 266 -2.28 -2.37 -24.97
N GLU A 267 -2.93 -1.25 -24.66
CA GLU A 267 -2.51 -0.26 -23.69
C GLU A 267 -3.41 -0.32 -22.46
N THR A 268 -2.80 -0.49 -21.30
CA THR A 268 -3.46 -0.17 -20.04
C THR A 268 -3.13 1.24 -19.70
N THR A 269 -4.07 2.13 -19.97
CA THR A 269 -3.98 3.45 -19.36
C THR A 269 -4.21 3.26 -17.84
N VAL A 270 -3.76 4.20 -17.03
CA VAL A 270 -4.06 4.39 -15.60
C VAL A 270 -4.31 5.89 -15.52
N SER A 271 -5.56 6.28 -15.70
CA SER A 271 -5.94 7.64 -15.48
C SER A 271 -6.02 7.89 -13.97
N ILE A 272 -5.84 9.15 -13.56
CA ILE A 272 -6.13 9.59 -12.20
C ILE A 272 -7.35 10.51 -12.31
N HIS A 273 -8.50 10.08 -11.81
CA HIS A 273 -9.76 10.83 -11.90
C HIS A 273 -10.05 11.63 -10.65
N ARG A 274 -11.07 12.45 -10.80
CA ARG A 274 -11.68 13.26 -9.78
C ARG A 274 -13.14 13.35 -10.28
N GLY A 275 -14.12 12.90 -9.49
CA GLY A 275 -15.47 12.55 -9.99
C GLY A 275 -16.17 13.74 -10.65
N VAL A 276 -17.04 13.62 -11.65
CA VAL A 276 -17.94 12.54 -12.08
C VAL A 276 -17.64 12.15 -13.55
N ASN A 277 -17.81 10.86 -13.85
CA ASN A 277 -17.70 10.18 -15.15
C ASN A 277 -16.30 9.97 -15.76
N ALA A 278 -15.90 8.68 -15.68
CA ALA A 278 -15.66 7.79 -16.83
C ALA A 278 -14.27 7.72 -17.46
N TYR A 279 -13.42 6.73 -17.10
CA TYR A 279 -12.47 6.03 -18.00
C TYR A 279 -12.09 4.61 -17.48
N GLU A 280 -11.89 3.64 -18.40
CA GLU A 280 -11.69 2.20 -18.12
C GLU A 280 -10.25 1.81 -17.84
N THR A 281 -9.74 2.32 -16.72
CA THR A 281 -8.44 1.96 -16.18
C THR A 281 -8.51 1.89 -14.67
N PRO A 282 -7.64 1.17 -13.94
CA PRO A 282 -7.59 1.31 -12.50
C PRO A 282 -7.25 2.75 -12.18
N THR A 283 -8.27 3.48 -11.71
CA THR A 283 -8.21 4.92 -11.60
C THR A 283 -8.30 5.32 -10.15
N LEU A 284 -7.34 6.11 -9.67
CA LEU A 284 -7.46 6.75 -8.36
C LEU A 284 -8.37 7.96 -8.50
N GLN A 285 -9.44 8.04 -7.69
CA GLN A 285 -10.30 9.22 -7.65
C GLN A 285 -10.01 10.11 -6.46
N PHE A 286 -9.73 11.38 -6.73
CA PHE A 286 -9.58 12.44 -5.74
C PHE A 286 -10.88 13.26 -5.65
N ARG A 287 -11.05 14.15 -4.66
CA ARG A 287 -12.41 14.60 -4.28
C ARG A 287 -12.93 15.97 -4.82
N GLN A 288 -12.25 16.73 -5.68
CA GLN A 288 -12.47 18.21 -5.69
C GLN A 288 -12.16 19.04 -7.00
N SER A 289 -12.09 18.49 -8.24
CA SER A 289 -11.94 19.25 -9.54
C SER A 289 -12.33 18.37 -10.74
N ASP A 290 -12.74 18.98 -11.86
CA ASP A 290 -13.43 18.32 -12.98
C ASP A 290 -12.52 17.84 -14.13
N SER A 291 -11.19 17.90 -14.00
CA SER A 291 -10.28 17.48 -15.09
C SER A 291 -9.03 16.72 -14.62
N ALA A 292 -8.72 15.61 -15.30
CA ALA A 292 -7.54 14.78 -15.00
C ALA A 292 -6.25 15.48 -15.46
N ASN A 293 -5.45 15.99 -14.52
CA ASN A 293 -4.18 16.66 -14.83
C ASN A 293 -3.06 15.69 -15.26
N LEU A 294 -3.24 14.40 -14.98
CA LEU A 294 -2.21 13.38 -15.09
C LEU A 294 -2.77 12.08 -15.65
N VAL A 295 -2.07 11.50 -16.61
CA VAL A 295 -2.39 10.22 -17.25
C VAL A 295 -1.14 9.36 -17.20
N VAL A 296 -1.23 8.17 -16.62
CA VAL A 296 -0.17 7.17 -16.67
C VAL A 296 -0.54 6.17 -17.75
N LEU A 297 0.34 5.92 -18.71
CA LEU A 297 0.12 4.98 -19.80
C LEU A 297 1.06 3.79 -19.63
N ILE A 298 0.50 2.59 -19.48
CA ILE A 298 1.25 1.34 -19.29
C ILE A 298 1.10 0.47 -20.54
N LYS A 299 2.21 0.29 -21.24
CA LYS A 299 2.29 -0.53 -22.45
C LYS A 299 2.95 -1.85 -22.13
N LEU A 300 2.25 -2.95 -22.40
CA LEU A 300 2.76 -4.32 -22.21
C LEU A 300 3.14 -4.92 -23.56
N TYR A 301 4.44 -5.08 -23.81
CA TYR A 301 4.92 -5.66 -25.05
C TYR A 301 5.01 -7.18 -24.93
N ARG A 302 4.31 -7.89 -25.83
CA ARG A 302 4.32 -9.37 -25.93
C ARG A 302 5.58 -9.92 -26.60
N ASN A 303 6.70 -9.20 -26.58
CA ASN A 303 7.97 -9.65 -27.14
C ASN A 303 8.67 -10.68 -26.23
N GLN A 304 9.70 -11.33 -26.75
CA GLN A 304 10.51 -12.31 -26.02
C GLN A 304 11.18 -11.73 -24.76
N PHE A 305 11.42 -10.43 -24.70
CA PHE A 305 12.04 -9.76 -23.55
C PHE A 305 11.04 -9.29 -22.50
N ARG A 306 9.73 -9.50 -22.70
CA ARG A 306 8.64 -9.06 -21.81
C ARG A 306 8.87 -7.63 -21.29
N GLN A 307 8.73 -6.67 -22.20
CA GLN A 307 8.93 -5.26 -21.87
C GLN A 307 7.63 -4.62 -21.37
N ILE A 308 7.76 -3.80 -20.33
CA ILE A 308 6.75 -2.90 -19.80
C ILE A 308 7.29 -1.48 -19.96
N LEU A 309 6.49 -0.61 -20.55
CA LEU A 309 6.79 0.82 -20.64
C LEU A 309 5.70 1.58 -19.89
N VAL A 310 6.09 2.33 -18.87
CA VAL A 310 5.20 3.21 -18.13
C VAL A 310 5.55 4.64 -18.50
N GLU A 311 4.63 5.34 -19.12
CA GLU A 311 4.76 6.74 -19.49
C GLU A 311 3.86 7.59 -18.60
N LEU A 312 4.35 8.75 -18.22
CA LEU A 312 3.64 9.74 -17.44
C LEU A 312 3.35 10.94 -18.33
N TRP A 313 2.08 11.25 -18.52
CA TRP A 313 1.60 12.36 -19.33
C TRP A 313 0.88 13.38 -18.46
N SER A 314 1.00 14.66 -18.82
CA SER A 314 0.22 15.74 -18.20
C SER A 314 -0.40 16.61 -19.28
N ARG A 315 -1.64 17.03 -19.06
CA ARG A 315 -2.45 17.78 -20.03
C ARG A 315 -1.78 19.01 -20.67
N PRO A 316 -1.00 19.86 -19.97
CA PRO A 316 -0.37 21.02 -20.61
C PRO A 316 0.69 20.67 -21.67
N SER A 317 1.16 19.43 -21.75
CA SER A 317 2.20 19.01 -22.69
C SER A 317 1.78 17.73 -23.43
N PRO A 318 0.94 17.84 -24.48
CA PRO A 318 0.39 16.69 -25.18
C PRO A 318 1.41 15.94 -26.06
N ASP A 319 2.58 16.52 -26.33
CA ASP A 319 3.49 15.99 -27.36
C ASP A 319 4.51 14.97 -26.84
N GLN A 320 4.83 14.98 -25.55
CA GLN A 320 5.83 14.07 -24.96
C GLN A 320 5.48 13.70 -23.51
N PRO A 321 5.80 12.46 -23.08
CA PRO A 321 5.65 12.07 -21.68
C PRO A 321 6.65 12.84 -20.81
N ILE A 322 6.18 13.31 -19.64
CA ILE A 322 7.00 13.97 -18.61
C ILE A 322 8.08 13.02 -18.10
N ALA A 323 7.73 11.76 -17.92
CA ALA A 323 8.63 10.72 -17.47
C ALA A 323 8.27 9.40 -18.13
N ALA A 324 9.26 8.56 -18.38
CA ALA A 324 9.06 7.22 -18.90
C ALA A 324 9.97 6.25 -18.16
N VAL A 325 9.41 5.10 -17.77
CA VAL A 325 10.14 3.99 -17.18
C VAL A 325 9.96 2.76 -18.04
N THR A 326 11.08 2.16 -18.43
CA THR A 326 11.08 0.89 -19.15
C THR A 326 11.61 -0.19 -18.24
N VAL A 327 10.85 -1.28 -18.14
CA VAL A 327 11.26 -2.52 -17.46
C VAL A 327 11.26 -3.64 -18.48
N ARG A 328 12.36 -4.37 -18.62
CA ARG A 328 12.43 -5.52 -19.53
C ARG A 328 13.32 -6.61 -18.98
N LEU A 329 13.14 -7.84 -19.41
CA LEU A 329 14.07 -8.92 -19.11
C LEU A 329 15.42 -8.66 -19.78
N ALA A 330 16.49 -8.98 -19.07
CA ALA A 330 17.87 -8.91 -19.58
C ALA A 330 18.16 -9.97 -20.64
N LYS A 331 17.44 -11.09 -20.59
CA LYS A 331 17.49 -12.20 -21.55
C LYS A 331 16.08 -12.51 -22.07
N PRO A 332 15.94 -13.12 -23.26
CA PRO A 332 14.67 -13.65 -23.72
C PRO A 332 14.04 -14.58 -22.67
N LEU A 333 12.73 -14.54 -22.55
CA LEU A 333 11.95 -15.39 -21.66
C LEU A 333 12.10 -16.84 -22.08
N GLY A 334 12.64 -17.66 -21.18
CA GLY A 334 12.83 -19.09 -21.36
C GLY A 334 12.55 -19.86 -20.07
N ASP A 335 12.59 -21.19 -20.15
CA ASP A 335 12.34 -22.09 -19.02
C ASP A 335 13.38 -21.97 -17.90
N ASP A 336 14.52 -21.35 -18.15
CA ASP A 336 15.57 -21.06 -17.18
C ASP A 336 15.36 -19.71 -16.46
N THR A 337 14.50 -18.83 -16.97
CA THR A 337 14.31 -17.46 -16.46
C THR A 337 13.99 -17.45 -14.97
N VAL A 338 14.73 -16.64 -14.20
CA VAL A 338 14.60 -16.54 -12.74
C VAL A 338 14.04 -15.16 -12.39
N PRO A 339 12.71 -14.95 -12.47
CA PRO A 339 12.12 -13.60 -12.40
C PRO A 339 12.32 -12.93 -11.03
N GLN A 340 12.64 -13.69 -9.98
CA GLN A 340 12.94 -13.16 -8.66
C GLN A 340 14.32 -12.50 -8.53
N GLU A 341 15.24 -12.73 -9.47
CA GLU A 341 16.57 -12.13 -9.40
C GLU A 341 16.55 -10.72 -10.00
N ARG A 342 17.10 -9.73 -9.29
CA ARG A 342 17.18 -8.35 -9.78
C ARG A 342 17.97 -8.28 -11.10
N SER A 343 19.01 -9.10 -11.26
CA SER A 343 19.83 -9.20 -12.48
C SER A 343 19.08 -9.69 -13.72
N ALA A 344 17.93 -10.35 -13.55
CA ALA A 344 17.10 -10.78 -14.66
C ALA A 344 16.38 -9.62 -15.36
N TRP A 345 16.40 -8.42 -14.78
CA TRP A 345 15.65 -7.26 -15.27
C TRP A 345 16.53 -6.04 -15.48
N ILE A 346 16.25 -5.32 -16.56
CA ILE A 346 16.82 -4.01 -16.86
C ILE A 346 15.69 -3.00 -16.61
N VAL A 347 15.93 -2.06 -15.70
CA VAL A 347 15.00 -0.96 -15.39
C VAL A 347 15.71 0.34 -15.74
N THR A 348 15.09 1.16 -16.58
CA THR A 348 15.64 2.47 -17.01
C THR A 348 14.60 3.55 -16.81
N GLY A 349 15.02 4.73 -16.38
CA GLY A 349 14.14 5.89 -16.13
C GLY A 349 13.56 5.96 -14.72
N ALA A 350 13.83 4.98 -13.85
CA ALA A 350 13.44 5.03 -12.44
C ALA A 350 14.43 5.90 -11.61
N PRO A 351 13.97 6.50 -10.49
CA PRO A 351 12.60 6.50 -9.97
C PRO A 351 11.67 7.42 -10.77
N MET A 352 10.40 7.04 -10.88
CA MET A 352 9.35 7.92 -11.41
C MET A 352 8.71 8.70 -10.27
N ARG A 353 8.53 10.02 -10.44
CA ARG A 353 7.92 10.89 -9.43
C ARG A 353 6.66 11.54 -10.00
N LEU A 354 5.56 11.48 -9.26
CA LEU A 354 4.35 12.26 -9.51
C LEU A 354 4.30 13.38 -8.48
N ARG A 355 4.17 14.62 -8.93
CA ARG A 355 4.06 15.74 -7.98
C ARG A 355 2.77 15.59 -7.19
N PHE A 356 2.85 15.84 -5.88
CA PHE A 356 1.70 15.79 -5.00
C PHE A 356 0.54 16.64 -5.54
N GLU A 357 0.86 17.84 -6.03
CA GLU A 357 -0.11 18.81 -6.53
C GLU A 357 -0.80 18.33 -7.82
N ASP A 358 -0.11 17.53 -8.64
CA ASP A 358 -0.70 16.94 -9.86
C ASP A 358 -1.71 15.82 -9.51
N VAL A 359 -1.59 15.25 -8.31
CA VAL A 359 -2.38 14.09 -7.85
C VAL A 359 -3.53 14.53 -6.94
N LEU A 360 -3.27 15.36 -5.93
CA LEU A 360 -4.24 15.72 -4.88
C LEU A 360 -4.94 17.07 -5.12
N ASP A 361 -4.47 17.88 -6.08
CA ASP A 361 -4.96 19.24 -6.40
C ASP A 361 -5.27 20.06 -5.13
N CYS A 362 -4.32 19.99 -4.21
CA CYS A 362 -4.19 20.85 -3.05
C CYS A 362 -2.69 21.11 -2.84
N PRO A 363 -2.31 22.26 -2.25
CA PRO A 363 -0.92 22.54 -1.96
C PRO A 363 -0.41 21.55 -0.90
N LYS A 364 0.87 21.18 -0.98
CA LYS A 364 1.55 20.41 0.07
C LYS A 364 1.41 21.13 1.41
N ASP A 365 0.99 20.39 2.43
CA ASP A 365 1.01 20.84 3.82
C ASP A 365 2.34 20.42 4.47
N PRO A 366 3.28 21.35 4.74
CA PRO A 366 4.55 21.02 5.36
C PRO A 366 4.38 20.47 6.78
N ALA A 367 3.26 20.76 7.46
CA ALA A 367 2.98 20.22 8.79
C ALA A 367 2.61 18.73 8.76
N ARG A 368 2.14 18.21 7.61
CA ARG A 368 1.78 16.79 7.41
C ARG A 368 2.87 15.96 6.78
N SER A 369 4.06 16.54 6.55
CA SER A 369 5.14 15.89 5.81
C SER A 369 4.67 15.38 4.43
N ASP A 370 3.81 16.14 3.75
CA ASP A 370 3.35 15.81 2.40
C ASP A 370 4.57 15.73 1.45
N THR A 371 4.69 14.63 0.71
CA THR A 371 5.76 14.36 -0.26
C THR A 371 5.21 14.01 -1.64
N ASP A 372 6.03 14.14 -2.66
CA ASP A 372 5.69 13.63 -4.00
C ASP A 372 5.57 12.10 -4.00
N PHE A 373 4.65 11.57 -4.80
CA PHE A 373 4.50 10.13 -4.96
C PHE A 373 5.68 9.59 -5.76
N THR A 374 6.41 8.63 -5.20
CA THR A 374 7.61 8.07 -5.81
C THR A 374 7.44 6.57 -6.07
N PHE A 375 7.71 6.16 -7.31
CA PHE A 375 7.83 4.77 -7.71
C PHE A 375 9.32 4.43 -7.87
N SER A 376 9.83 3.62 -6.96
CA SER A 376 11.22 3.19 -6.97
C SER A 376 11.51 2.15 -8.05
N GLU A 377 12.78 1.92 -8.34
CA GLU A 377 13.21 0.82 -9.19
C GLU A 377 12.67 -0.55 -8.71
N ASP A 378 12.67 -0.78 -7.40
CA ASP A 378 12.15 -2.00 -6.78
C ASP A 378 10.65 -2.17 -6.99
N PHE A 379 9.88 -1.07 -7.00
CA PHE A 379 8.46 -1.11 -7.35
C PHE A 379 8.25 -1.59 -8.78
N PHE A 380 9.00 -1.01 -9.74
CA PHE A 380 8.90 -1.39 -11.14
C PHE A 380 9.33 -2.84 -11.40
N PHE A 381 10.35 -3.30 -10.68
CA PHE A 381 10.76 -4.70 -10.67
C PHE A 381 9.67 -5.62 -10.10
N HIS A 382 9.02 -5.24 -8.98
CA HIS A 382 7.91 -6.01 -8.41
C HIS A 382 6.73 -6.09 -9.39
N MET A 383 6.34 -4.96 -9.97
CA MET A 383 5.28 -4.88 -10.97
C MET A 383 5.54 -5.80 -12.16
N ALA A 384 6.77 -5.83 -12.68
CA ALA A 384 7.11 -6.67 -13.82
C ALA A 384 7.03 -8.17 -13.50
N ARG A 385 7.37 -8.57 -12.28
CA ARG A 385 7.21 -9.96 -11.80
C ARG A 385 5.75 -10.37 -11.70
N GLU A 386 4.89 -9.47 -11.23
CA GLU A 386 3.45 -9.72 -11.13
C GLU A 386 2.79 -9.80 -12.50
N VAL A 387 3.19 -8.94 -13.45
CA VAL A 387 2.77 -9.06 -14.86
C VAL A 387 3.20 -10.39 -15.45
N LEU A 388 4.45 -10.79 -15.23
CA LEU A 388 4.97 -12.06 -15.74
C LEU A 388 4.24 -13.26 -15.10
N ARG A 389 3.83 -13.16 -13.83
CA ARG A 389 3.01 -14.18 -13.15
C ARG A 389 1.62 -14.31 -13.77
N ALA A 390 0.97 -13.18 -14.06
CA ALA A 390 -0.36 -13.13 -14.65
C ALA A 390 -0.35 -13.48 -16.16
N SER A 391 0.73 -13.15 -16.88
CA SER A 391 0.86 -13.42 -18.30
C SER A 391 0.73 -14.90 -18.64
N ARG A 392 -0.16 -15.24 -19.59
CA ARG A 392 -0.34 -16.60 -20.13
C ARG A 392 0.86 -17.10 -20.92
N LEU A 393 1.56 -16.19 -21.58
CA LEU A 393 2.74 -16.49 -22.39
C LEU A 393 3.99 -16.73 -21.54
N THR A 394 3.84 -16.82 -20.21
CA THR A 394 4.92 -17.17 -19.29
C THR A 394 4.97 -18.68 -19.11
N PRO A 395 6.12 -19.32 -19.36
CA PRO A 395 6.25 -20.76 -19.21
C PRO A 395 5.80 -21.25 -17.82
N PRO A 396 5.07 -22.38 -17.72
CA PRO A 396 4.60 -22.91 -16.43
C PRO A 396 5.73 -23.11 -15.41
N ALA A 397 6.89 -23.62 -15.85
CA ALA A 397 8.05 -23.83 -14.99
C ALA A 397 8.57 -22.52 -14.34
N VAL A 398 8.47 -21.39 -15.06
CA VAL A 398 8.83 -20.07 -14.53
C VAL A 398 7.80 -19.62 -13.49
N LYS A 399 6.49 -19.81 -13.76
CA LYS A 399 5.41 -19.48 -12.81
C LYS A 399 5.51 -20.29 -11.52
N GLU A 400 5.78 -21.59 -11.62
CA GLU A 400 5.93 -22.47 -10.46
C GLU A 400 7.14 -22.10 -9.62
N ARG A 401 8.30 -21.85 -10.24
CA ARG A 401 9.48 -21.36 -9.53
C ARG A 401 9.21 -20.03 -8.82
N TYR A 402 8.49 -19.12 -9.47
CA TYR A 402 8.12 -17.85 -8.84
C TYR A 402 7.14 -18.04 -7.67
N ARG A 403 6.12 -18.90 -7.81
CA ARG A 403 5.21 -19.27 -6.70
C ARG A 403 5.96 -19.87 -5.51
N ALA A 404 6.88 -20.80 -5.77
CA ALA A 404 7.72 -21.40 -4.74
C ALA A 404 8.60 -20.35 -4.03
N TYR A 405 9.15 -19.39 -4.78
CA TYR A 405 9.86 -18.25 -4.20
C TYR A 405 8.95 -17.43 -3.27
N LEU A 406 7.73 -17.07 -3.69
CA LEU A 406 6.81 -16.27 -2.87
C LEU A 406 6.43 -16.97 -1.57
N ILE A 407 6.23 -18.29 -1.60
CA ILE A 407 5.97 -19.10 -0.41
C ILE A 407 7.17 -19.08 0.54
N ARG A 408 8.40 -19.24 0.03
CA ARG A 408 9.61 -19.17 0.86
C ARG A 408 9.80 -17.77 1.47
N HIS A 409 9.67 -16.73 0.65
CA HIS A 409 9.86 -15.35 1.09
C HIS A 409 8.83 -14.94 2.16
N SER A 410 7.56 -15.25 1.97
CA SER A 410 6.51 -14.99 2.98
C SER A 410 6.74 -15.77 4.27
N ALA A 411 7.24 -17.01 4.20
CA ALA A 411 7.62 -17.78 5.38
C ALA A 411 8.82 -17.16 6.13
N GLU A 412 9.81 -16.63 5.41
CA GLU A 412 10.96 -15.91 5.99
C GLU A 412 10.53 -14.60 6.65
N GLU A 413 9.67 -13.81 6.00
CA GLU A 413 9.10 -12.59 6.60
C GLU A 413 8.29 -12.89 7.86
N ALA A 414 7.48 -13.95 7.86
CA ALA A 414 6.74 -14.40 9.03
C ALA A 414 7.68 -14.81 10.17
N ARG A 415 8.79 -15.51 9.86
CA ARG A 415 9.83 -15.87 10.84
C ARG A 415 10.51 -14.63 11.42
N LEU A 416 10.84 -13.65 10.60
CA LEU A 416 11.46 -12.40 11.05
C LEU A 416 10.51 -11.59 11.93
N LYS A 417 9.24 -11.49 11.56
CA LYS A 417 8.20 -10.83 12.36
C LYS A 417 8.00 -11.54 13.71
N LYS A 418 8.00 -12.87 13.73
CA LYS A 418 7.95 -13.66 14.96
C LYS A 418 9.18 -13.40 15.84
N LYS A 419 10.38 -13.35 15.26
CA LYS A 419 11.62 -13.02 15.98
C LYS A 419 11.56 -11.62 16.61
N LYS A 420 11.15 -10.59 15.85
CA LYS A 420 10.98 -9.22 16.38
C LYS A 420 10.01 -9.17 17.56
N ARG A 421 8.89 -9.90 17.48
CA ARG A 421 7.91 -9.99 18.59
C ARG A 421 8.51 -10.65 19.83
N LEU A 422 9.26 -11.74 19.67
CA LEU A 422 9.95 -12.39 20.78
C LEU A 422 11.01 -11.46 21.40
N ASP A 423 11.76 -10.73 20.58
CA ASP A 423 12.76 -9.76 21.07
C ASP A 423 12.11 -8.61 21.85
N GLU A 424 10.96 -8.11 21.39
CA GLU A 424 10.17 -7.10 22.11
C GLU A 424 9.58 -7.63 23.42
N GLU A 425 9.11 -8.88 23.43
CA GLU A 425 8.60 -9.55 24.63
C GLU A 425 9.72 -9.76 25.65
N MET A 426 10.90 -10.20 25.21
CA MET A 426 12.10 -10.32 26.05
C MET A 426 12.50 -8.97 26.67
N LYS A 427 12.46 -7.88 25.89
CA LYS A 427 12.71 -6.52 26.42
C LYS A 427 11.67 -6.10 27.46
N ARG A 428 10.41 -6.48 27.29
CA ARG A 428 9.34 -6.22 28.29
C ARG A 428 9.57 -7.01 29.57
N LEU A 429 9.95 -8.28 29.47
CA LEU A 429 10.28 -9.11 30.63
C LEU A 429 11.51 -8.60 31.38
N ASP A 430 12.56 -8.18 30.67
CA ASP A 430 13.74 -7.57 31.30
C ASP A 430 13.38 -6.27 32.04
N LYS A 431 12.57 -5.41 31.42
CA LYS A 431 12.06 -4.19 32.07
C LYS A 431 11.23 -4.51 33.32
N LYS A 432 10.40 -5.56 33.28
CA LYS A 432 9.63 -6.03 34.44
C LYS A 432 10.55 -6.55 35.54
N LYS A 433 11.57 -7.34 35.20
CA LYS A 433 12.57 -7.85 36.15
C LYS A 433 13.31 -6.71 36.86
N ARG A 434 13.76 -5.69 36.12
CA ARG A 434 14.40 -4.50 36.72
C ARG A 434 13.49 -3.75 37.67
N ARG A 435 12.19 -3.64 37.37
CA ARG A 435 11.21 -3.02 38.28
C ARG A 435 11.05 -3.81 39.57
N MET A 436 10.96 -5.14 39.49
CA MET A 436 10.88 -5.99 40.67
C MET A 436 12.14 -5.88 41.53
N GLN A 437 13.33 -5.82 40.91
CA GLN A 437 14.59 -5.59 41.63
C GLN A 437 14.63 -4.22 42.33
N GLN A 438 14.20 -3.15 41.65
CA GLN A 438 14.11 -1.82 42.27
C GLN A 438 13.11 -1.78 43.44
N GLU A 439 12.01 -2.54 43.34
CA GLU A 439 11.03 -2.66 44.40
C GLU A 439 11.58 -3.44 45.60
N GLU A 440 12.33 -4.52 45.35
CA GLU A 440 13.04 -5.28 46.38
C GLU A 440 14.10 -4.43 47.09
N GLU A 441 14.90 -3.65 46.34
CA GLU A 441 15.85 -2.69 46.90
C GLU A 441 15.16 -1.62 47.77
N ARG A 442 14.01 -1.11 47.32
CA ARG A 442 13.21 -0.15 48.10
C ARG A 442 12.67 -0.78 49.38
N GLN A 443 12.18 -2.03 49.33
CA GLN A 443 11.72 -2.75 50.52
C GLN A 443 12.86 -2.97 51.51
N GLU A 444 14.06 -3.30 51.02
CA GLU A 444 15.23 -3.47 51.87
C GLU A 444 15.67 -2.15 52.52
N GLN A 445 15.65 -1.03 51.79
CA GLN A 445 15.87 0.30 52.37
C GLN A 445 14.85 0.64 53.46
N LEU A 446 13.58 0.31 53.25
CA LEU A 446 12.53 0.51 54.25
C LEU A 446 12.75 -0.37 55.49
N ARG A 447 13.22 -1.61 55.33
CA ARG A 447 13.59 -2.48 56.45
C ARG A 447 14.75 -1.90 57.25
N GLN A 448 15.81 -1.47 56.59
CA GLN A 448 16.96 -0.84 57.25
C GLN A 448 16.56 0.44 57.99
N MET A 449 15.71 1.28 57.39
CA MET A 449 15.18 2.48 58.04
C MET A 449 14.31 2.12 59.27
N GLY A 450 13.49 1.07 59.16
CA GLY A 450 12.70 0.55 60.28
C GLY A 450 13.57 0.06 61.44
N GLU A 451 14.66 -0.66 61.14
CA GLU A 451 15.63 -1.09 62.16
C GLU A 451 16.35 0.09 62.83
N GLN A 452 16.71 1.12 62.07
CA GLN A 452 17.30 2.34 62.61
C GLN A 452 16.32 3.08 63.55
N MET A 453 15.05 3.22 63.15
CA MET A 453 14.04 3.82 64.02
C MET A 453 13.81 3.01 65.29
N ARG A 454 13.85 1.67 65.20
CA ARG A 454 13.75 0.81 66.39
C ARG A 454 14.91 1.02 67.35
N LYS A 455 16.15 1.06 66.86
CA LYS A 455 17.34 1.36 67.70
C LYS A 455 17.24 2.74 68.34
N MET A 456 16.86 3.76 67.58
CA MET A 456 16.66 5.12 68.12
C MET A 456 15.54 5.15 69.18
N GLY A 457 14.49 4.35 69.00
CA GLY A 457 13.43 4.17 70.01
C GLY A 457 13.97 3.55 71.30
N GLU A 458 14.71 2.44 71.18
CA GLU A 458 15.34 1.76 72.33
C GLU A 458 16.33 2.69 73.09
N GLU A 459 17.11 3.51 72.38
CA GLU A 459 18.00 4.52 72.99
C GLU A 459 17.23 5.62 73.73
N LYS A 460 16.12 6.11 73.15
CA LYS A 460 15.26 7.10 73.81
C LYS A 460 14.57 6.54 75.04
N ASP A 461 14.08 5.31 74.97
CA ASP A 461 13.47 4.63 76.11
C ASP A 461 14.47 4.47 77.25
N GLU A 462 15.73 4.15 76.95
CA GLU A 462 16.79 4.07 77.95
C GLU A 462 17.13 5.45 78.55
N GLN A 463 17.19 6.51 77.74
CA GLN A 463 17.34 7.88 78.25
C GLN A 463 16.18 8.27 79.18
N ILE A 464 14.95 7.89 78.85
CA ILE A 464 13.77 8.13 79.70
C ILE A 464 13.91 7.38 81.03
N ARG A 465 14.37 6.13 81.02
CA ARG A 465 14.63 5.37 82.26
C ARG A 465 15.69 6.05 83.13
N GLN A 466 16.78 6.51 82.54
CA GLN A 466 17.83 7.22 83.28
C GLN A 466 17.32 8.54 83.87
N MET A 467 16.51 9.30 83.12
CA MET A 467 15.86 10.51 83.65
C MET A 467 14.92 10.18 84.82
N ARG A 468 14.09 9.14 84.71
CA ARG A 468 13.21 8.71 85.81
C ARG A 468 13.99 8.33 87.07
N GLN A 469 15.07 7.56 86.94
CA GLN A 469 15.93 7.22 88.08
C GLN A 469 16.54 8.47 88.73
N LYS A 470 16.96 9.45 87.91
CA LYS A 470 17.50 10.71 88.43
C LYS A 470 16.44 11.54 89.16
N ASP A 471 15.21 11.54 88.67
CA ASP A 471 14.10 12.22 89.32
C ASP A 471 13.69 11.50 90.61
N GLU A 472 13.66 10.16 90.64
CA GLU A 472 13.48 9.37 91.87
C GLU A 472 14.56 9.68 92.92
N GLN A 473 15.82 9.82 92.52
CA GLN A 473 16.90 10.23 93.43
C GLN A 473 16.72 11.65 93.98
N LYS A 474 16.22 12.58 93.17
CA LYS A 474 15.92 13.95 93.64
C LYS A 474 14.73 13.95 94.59
N ASP A 475 13.69 13.18 94.30
CA ASP A 475 12.52 13.05 95.17
C ASP A 475 12.93 12.48 96.53
N GLU A 476 13.83 11.50 96.56
CA GLU A 476 14.39 10.97 97.81
C GLU A 476 15.21 12.02 98.57
N GLN A 477 16.04 12.82 97.88
CA GLN A 477 16.75 13.95 98.51
C GLN A 477 15.79 15.02 99.04
N LEU A 478 14.69 15.28 98.35
CA LEU A 478 13.66 16.20 98.80
C LEU A 478 12.96 15.68 100.05
N ARG A 479 12.61 14.39 100.10
CA ARG A 479 12.05 13.76 101.31
C ARG A 479 12.97 13.89 102.52
N GLN A 480 14.27 13.65 102.34
CA GLN A 480 15.25 13.82 103.43
C GLN A 480 15.34 15.28 103.91
N LYS A 481 15.23 16.26 102.99
CA LYS A 481 15.18 17.68 103.36
C LYS A 481 13.87 18.04 104.07
N ASP A 482 12.74 17.53 103.61
CA ASP A 482 11.44 17.74 104.25
C ASP A 482 11.45 17.14 105.67
N GLU A 483 12.06 15.96 105.88
CA GLU A 483 12.27 15.39 107.21
C GLU A 483 13.16 16.28 108.09
N GLN A 484 14.24 16.86 107.54
CA GLN A 484 15.07 17.82 108.29
C GLN A 484 14.31 19.09 108.65
N ILE A 485 13.49 19.62 107.74
CA ILE A 485 12.63 20.77 108.00
C ILE A 485 11.63 20.42 109.10
N HIS A 486 11.02 19.24 109.04
CA HIS A 486 10.05 18.80 110.04
C HIS A 486 10.69 18.67 111.44
N GLN A 487 11.93 18.19 111.53
CA GLN A 487 12.70 18.16 112.78
C GLN A 487 13.04 19.57 113.28
N MET A 488 13.38 20.49 112.39
CA MET A 488 13.65 21.88 112.73
C MET A 488 12.37 22.60 113.19
N ASP A 489 11.23 22.35 112.55
CA ASP A 489 9.93 22.87 112.96
C ASP A 489 9.53 22.34 114.34
N GLU A 490 9.78 21.07 114.65
CA GLU A 490 9.60 20.52 116.01
C GLU A 490 10.48 21.23 117.04
N GLN A 491 11.76 21.48 116.71
CA GLN A 491 12.66 22.25 117.59
C GLN A 491 12.16 23.69 117.81
N ILE A 492 11.68 24.36 116.75
CA ILE A 492 11.09 25.70 116.84
C ILE A 492 9.83 25.66 117.71
N HIS A 493 8.99 24.63 117.58
CA HIS A 493 7.79 24.48 118.38
C HIS A 493 8.12 24.34 119.88
N GLN A 494 9.11 23.53 120.22
CA GLN A 494 9.62 23.40 121.59
C GLN A 494 10.20 24.73 122.11
N LEU A 495 10.92 25.48 121.27
CA LEU A 495 11.44 26.80 121.63
C LEU A 495 10.30 27.81 121.86
N PHE A 496 9.25 27.76 121.05
CA PHE A 496 8.04 28.58 121.23
C PHE A 496 7.29 28.23 122.52
N GLU A 497 7.16 26.94 122.86
CA GLU A 497 6.57 26.53 124.14
C GLU A 497 7.42 27.01 125.32
N LEU A 498 8.74 26.93 125.23
CA LEU A 498 9.65 27.46 126.26
C LEU A 498 9.51 28.97 126.41
N VAL A 499 9.46 29.72 125.30
CA VAL A 499 9.24 31.17 125.31
C VAL A 499 7.85 31.50 125.86
N ARG A 500 6.83 30.71 125.55
CA ARG A 500 5.47 30.88 126.10
C ARG A 500 5.46 30.65 127.62
N GLN A 501 6.14 29.62 128.11
CA GLN A 501 6.30 29.36 129.54
C GLN A 501 7.09 30.48 130.24
N MET A 502 8.16 31.01 129.65
CA MET A 502 8.84 32.19 130.18
C MET A 502 7.95 33.43 130.16
N GLY A 503 7.14 33.62 129.12
CA GLY A 503 6.16 34.70 129.05
C GLY A 503 5.06 34.59 130.12
N GLU A 504 4.63 33.37 130.43
CA GLU A 504 3.71 33.07 131.53
C GLU A 504 4.39 33.30 132.91
N GLN A 505 5.67 32.96 133.07
CA GLN A 505 6.44 33.27 134.29
C GLN A 505 6.67 34.76 134.49
N MET A 506 6.97 35.53 133.44
CA MET A 506 7.12 36.98 133.57
C MET A 506 5.79 37.67 133.88
N ARG A 507 4.66 37.19 133.34
CA ARG A 507 3.32 37.70 133.74
C ARG A 507 2.99 37.43 135.21
N GLN A 508 3.55 36.38 135.82
CA GLN A 508 3.42 36.11 137.26
C GLN A 508 4.38 36.93 138.13
N GLN A 509 5.34 37.66 137.54
CA GLN A 509 6.22 38.59 138.27
C GLN A 509 5.76 40.05 138.19
N ASP A 510 4.84 40.38 137.28
CA ASP A 510 4.23 41.71 137.11
C ASP A 510 2.86 41.87 137.83
N GLU A 511 2.38 40.81 138.51
CA GLU A 511 1.25 40.83 139.47
C GLU A 511 1.76 40.62 140.90
#